data_AF-A0A2D6RW29-F1
#
_entry.id   AF-A0A2D6RW29-F1
#
_cell.length_a   1.000
_cell.length_b   1.000
_cell.length_c   1.000
_cell.angle_alpha   90.00
_cell.angle_beta   90.00
_cell.angle_gamma   90.00
#
_symmetry.space_group_name_H-M   'P 1'
#
loop_
_entity.id
_entity.type
_entity.pdbx_description
1 polymer ?
#
loop_
_entity_poly.entity_id
_entity_poly.type
_entity_poly.pdbx_seq_one_letter_code
_entity_poly.pdbx_strand_id
1 'polypeptide(L)'
;MSDQDKPEIHEEPAAIPFSEFLESVPPGTLTNITDLTKTRHYQGGGVAGYVLFTPEIQLHCPSDSCNGIRFFRRTNSSVPDIPDDTFHFLYLSYVCSNCRKTEKTFSLAAQRDVKAISGKCYKFGELPEYGPPTAARLIKLIGPDRELFLKGRRCENQGLGIGAFVYYRRVVEEQKNRILDEVIKVSQKVGAPAEAIKTLEAAKVETQFSKALANVKDAIPQALLINGHNPLTLLHSALSDGLHLRSDEHCLEIASSIRVILAELSERLAQALKDEAELNKALSRLMAKK
;
A
#
# COMPACT_ATOMS: atom_id res chain seq x y z
N MET A 1 -21.89 -23.75 35.93
CA MET A 1 -20.74 -24.24 35.15
C MET A 1 -20.11 -23.00 34.55
N SER A 2 -19.09 -22.47 35.21
CA SER A 2 -18.39 -21.25 34.82
C SER A 2 -17.22 -21.63 33.90
N ASP A 3 -17.31 -21.24 32.63
CA ASP A 3 -16.18 -21.27 31.72
C ASP A 3 -15.15 -20.25 32.24
N GLN A 4 -14.08 -20.77 32.81
CA GLN A 4 -12.96 -19.97 33.29
C GLN A 4 -12.05 -19.62 32.12
N ASP A 5 -11.71 -18.33 32.07
CA ASP A 5 -10.68 -17.68 31.29
C ASP A 5 -9.48 -18.59 30.98
N LYS A 6 -9.26 -18.86 29.69
CA LYS A 6 -7.94 -19.24 29.20
C LYS A 6 -7.09 -17.96 29.15
N PRO A 7 -5.92 -17.91 29.79
CA PRO A 7 -5.03 -16.78 29.66
C PRO A 7 -4.57 -16.65 28.20
N GLU A 8 -4.81 -15.49 27.59
CA GLU A 8 -4.19 -15.11 26.32
C GLU A 8 -2.67 -15.07 26.51
N ILE A 9 -1.98 -16.04 25.94
CA ILE A 9 -0.53 -16.07 25.89
C ILE A 9 -0.12 -15.02 24.85
N HIS A 10 0.19 -13.81 25.30
CA HIS A 10 0.90 -12.84 24.47
C HIS A 10 2.33 -13.35 24.27
N GLU A 11 2.58 -14.07 23.17
CA GLU A 11 3.94 -14.38 22.72
C GLU A 11 4.70 -13.05 22.56
N GLU A 12 5.84 -12.91 23.24
CA GLU A 12 6.72 -11.77 23.01
C GLU A 12 7.13 -11.76 21.53
N PRO A 13 6.98 -10.63 20.82
CA PRO A 13 7.30 -10.56 19.40
C PRO A 13 8.76 -10.94 19.17
N ALA A 14 8.98 -11.90 18.29
CA ALA A 14 10.29 -12.40 17.93
C ALA A 14 11.21 -11.25 17.49
N ALA A 15 12.47 -11.28 17.94
CA ALA A 15 13.45 -10.28 17.56
C ALA A 15 13.82 -10.44 16.07
N ILE A 16 13.92 -9.32 15.34
CA ILE A 16 14.21 -9.28 13.91
C ILE A 16 15.52 -8.52 13.61
N PRO A 17 16.16 -8.73 12.44
CA PRO A 17 17.28 -7.91 12.00
C PRO A 17 16.89 -6.45 11.79
N PHE A 18 17.84 -5.54 11.96
CA PHE A 18 17.60 -4.10 11.82
C PHE A 18 17.26 -3.71 10.38
N SER A 19 17.81 -4.41 9.39
CA SER A 19 17.44 -4.23 7.98
C SER A 19 15.96 -4.53 7.75
N GLU A 20 15.48 -5.67 8.27
CA GLU A 20 14.08 -6.07 8.17
C GLU A 20 13.17 -5.04 8.84
N PHE A 21 13.53 -4.58 10.04
CA PHE A 21 12.80 -3.51 10.72
C PHE A 21 12.68 -2.22 9.88
N LEU A 22 13.74 -1.80 9.19
CA LEU A 22 13.70 -0.62 8.34
C LEU A 22 12.84 -0.84 7.08
N GLU A 23 12.84 -2.05 6.52
CA GLU A 23 12.17 -2.38 5.25
C GLU A 23 10.67 -2.71 5.39
N SER A 24 10.27 -3.40 6.47
CA SER A 24 8.96 -4.06 6.56
C SER A 24 8.12 -3.71 7.78
N VAL A 25 8.66 -2.98 8.76
CA VAL A 25 7.90 -2.60 9.97
C VAL A 25 7.30 -1.20 9.82
N PRO A 26 5.99 -1.00 10.02
CA PRO A 26 5.39 0.33 9.93
C PRO A 26 5.81 1.26 11.07
N PRO A 27 5.66 2.59 10.89
CA PRO A 27 5.72 3.53 12.01
C PRO A 27 4.66 3.22 13.08
N GLY A 28 4.98 3.53 14.33
CA GLY A 28 4.13 3.29 15.49
C GLY A 28 4.51 2.05 16.32
N THR A 29 5.45 1.24 15.83
CA THR A 29 5.80 -0.05 16.42
C THR A 29 7.12 0.00 17.20
N LEU A 30 7.12 -0.58 18.41
CA LEU A 30 8.33 -0.91 19.18
C LEU A 30 8.72 -2.37 18.88
N THR A 31 9.96 -2.60 18.48
CA THR A 31 10.41 -3.93 18.07
C THR A 31 11.76 -4.30 18.69
N ASN A 32 11.92 -5.57 19.06
CA ASN A 32 13.20 -6.13 19.48
C ASN A 32 14.08 -6.39 18.24
N ILE A 33 15.31 -5.91 18.27
CA ILE A 33 16.26 -5.93 17.15
C ILE A 33 17.49 -6.76 17.52
N THR A 34 17.87 -7.72 16.68
CA THR A 34 18.98 -8.65 16.97
C THR A 34 20.36 -8.02 16.79
N ASP A 35 20.52 -7.07 15.88
CA ASP A 35 21.78 -6.46 15.45
C ASP A 35 21.73 -4.92 15.42
N LEU A 36 21.09 -4.31 16.43
CA LEU A 36 20.88 -2.86 16.52
C LEU A 36 22.19 -2.05 16.47
N THR A 37 23.27 -2.58 17.03
CA THR A 37 24.57 -1.90 17.14
C THR A 37 25.72 -2.76 16.63
N LYS A 38 26.86 -2.12 16.38
CA LYS A 38 28.16 -2.77 16.16
C LYS A 38 29.17 -2.22 17.15
N THR A 39 30.13 -3.05 17.55
CA THR A 39 31.20 -2.63 18.46
C THR A 39 32.18 -1.71 17.75
N ARG A 40 32.47 -0.56 18.35
CA ARG A 40 33.62 0.28 18.02
C ARG A 40 34.76 -0.14 18.91
N HIS A 41 35.96 -0.34 18.37
CA HIS A 41 37.14 -0.74 19.14
C HIS A 41 38.16 0.39 19.20
N TYR A 42 38.88 0.50 20.31
CA TYR A 42 40.11 1.29 20.40
C TYR A 42 41.21 0.62 19.55
N GLN A 43 42.26 1.38 19.20
CA GLN A 43 43.43 0.83 18.49
C GLN A 43 44.08 -0.35 19.24
N GLY A 44 43.96 -0.41 20.58
CA GLY A 44 44.45 -1.51 21.42
C GLY A 44 43.49 -2.70 21.59
N GLY A 45 42.38 -2.77 20.85
CA GLY A 45 41.46 -3.93 20.81
C GLY A 45 40.29 -3.89 21.81
N GLY A 46 40.34 -3.06 22.85
CA GLY A 46 39.23 -2.88 23.79
C GLY A 46 37.99 -2.26 23.14
N VAL A 47 36.79 -2.57 23.66
CA VAL A 47 35.54 -1.98 23.17
C VAL A 47 35.44 -0.51 23.60
N ALA A 48 35.34 0.39 22.62
CA ALA A 48 35.25 1.84 22.76
C ALA A 48 33.81 2.38 22.70
N GLY A 49 32.84 1.55 22.34
CA GLY A 49 31.44 1.95 22.24
C GLY A 49 30.62 0.99 21.40
N TYR A 50 29.32 1.26 21.35
CA TYR A 50 28.34 0.51 20.59
C TYR A 50 27.63 1.50 19.69
N VAL A 51 28.05 1.56 18.42
CA VAL A 51 27.50 2.51 17.45
C VAL A 51 26.37 1.85 16.68
N LEU A 52 25.37 2.61 16.28
CA LEU A 52 24.24 2.10 15.50
C LEU A 52 24.70 1.28 14.28
N PHE A 53 24.15 0.09 14.10
CA PHE A 53 24.34 -0.66 12.88
C PHE A 53 23.60 0.02 11.72
N THR A 54 24.22 0.09 10.55
CA THR A 54 23.66 0.82 9.40
C THR A 54 23.69 -0.10 8.19
N PRO A 55 22.75 -1.06 8.11
CA PRO A 55 22.71 -2.03 7.04
C PRO A 55 22.42 -1.35 5.71
N GLU A 56 22.86 -1.96 4.61
CA GLU A 56 22.25 -1.69 3.30
C GLU A 56 20.84 -2.28 3.31
N ILE A 57 19.88 -1.54 2.78
CA ILE A 57 18.46 -1.93 2.77
C ILE A 57 17.93 -1.98 1.35
N GLN A 58 16.91 -2.80 1.11
CA GLN A 58 16.24 -2.94 -0.17
C GLN A 58 14.86 -2.29 -0.14
N LEU A 59 14.68 -1.26 -0.97
CA LEU A 59 13.42 -0.52 -1.07
C LEU A 59 13.01 -0.33 -2.52
N HIS A 60 11.72 -0.13 -2.76
CA HIS A 60 11.23 0.25 -4.08
C HIS A 60 11.64 1.69 -4.42
N CYS A 61 12.38 1.87 -5.51
CA CYS A 61 12.72 3.19 -6.04
C CYS A 61 11.72 3.62 -7.13
N PRO A 62 10.93 4.70 -6.92
CA PRO A 62 9.88 5.13 -7.84
C PRO A 62 10.38 5.96 -9.02
N SER A 63 11.69 6.27 -9.12
CA SER A 63 12.20 7.02 -10.26
C SER A 63 12.05 6.21 -11.55
N ASP A 64 11.68 6.85 -12.66
CA ASP A 64 11.49 6.18 -13.97
C ASP A 64 12.71 5.36 -14.43
N SER A 65 13.93 5.78 -14.08
CA SER A 65 15.17 5.06 -14.40
C SER A 65 15.37 3.75 -13.61
N CYS A 66 14.62 3.54 -12.53
CA CYS A 66 14.73 2.37 -11.66
C CYS A 66 13.45 1.55 -11.63
N ASN A 67 12.34 2.19 -11.23
CA ASN A 67 11.00 1.63 -11.09
C ASN A 67 10.99 0.18 -10.59
N GLY A 68 11.54 -0.05 -9.39
CA GLY A 68 11.66 -1.38 -8.82
C GLY A 68 12.51 -1.43 -7.55
N ILE A 69 12.67 -2.63 -6.98
CA ILE A 69 13.50 -2.85 -5.79
C ILE A 69 14.97 -2.56 -6.09
N ARG A 70 15.59 -1.72 -5.27
CA ARG A 70 16.99 -1.33 -5.37
C ARG A 70 17.62 -1.30 -3.98
N PHE A 71 18.93 -1.42 -3.94
CA PHE A 71 19.69 -1.13 -2.73
C PHE A 71 19.69 0.37 -2.45
N PHE A 72 19.51 0.68 -1.18
CA PHE A 72 19.58 2.01 -0.61
C PHE A 72 20.74 2.02 0.38
N ARG A 73 21.62 3.00 0.21
CA ARG A 73 22.80 3.19 1.05
C ARG A 73 22.65 4.43 1.91
N ARG A 74 23.21 4.39 3.10
CA ARG A 74 23.18 5.50 4.05
C ARG A 74 23.87 6.75 3.47
N THR A 75 23.32 7.93 3.75
CA THR A 75 23.93 9.23 3.36
C THR A 75 24.62 9.95 4.51
N ASN A 76 24.14 9.81 5.75
CA ASN A 76 24.73 10.48 6.92
C ASN A 76 26.10 9.86 7.28
N SER A 77 27.09 10.69 7.61
CA SER A 77 28.45 10.24 7.93
C SER A 77 28.61 9.81 9.39
N SER A 78 28.02 10.52 10.35
CA SER A 78 28.17 10.24 11.79
C SER A 78 27.22 9.14 12.26
N VAL A 79 27.75 8.03 12.76
CA VAL A 79 26.96 6.98 13.43
C VAL A 79 26.95 7.27 14.94
N PRO A 80 25.77 7.45 15.59
CA PRO A 80 25.73 7.71 17.02
C PRO A 80 26.06 6.45 17.83
N ASP A 81 26.65 6.64 19.01
CA ASP A 81 26.67 5.61 20.06
C ASP A 81 25.25 5.43 20.64
N ILE A 82 24.85 4.19 20.88
CA ILE A 82 23.52 3.85 21.40
C ILE A 82 23.64 3.47 22.89
N PRO A 83 22.97 4.19 23.79
CA PRO A 83 22.95 3.88 25.22
C PRO A 83 22.10 2.64 25.56
N ASP A 84 22.39 2.01 26.71
CA ASP A 84 21.58 0.90 27.26
C ASP A 84 20.58 1.34 28.32
N ASP A 85 20.71 2.54 28.89
CA ASP A 85 19.88 3.04 29.98
C ASP A 85 18.71 3.92 29.52
N THR A 86 18.75 4.45 28.30
CA THR A 86 17.74 5.35 27.76
C THR A 86 17.56 5.21 26.25
N PHE A 87 16.49 5.79 25.71
CA PHE A 87 16.30 5.89 24.27
C PHE A 87 17.10 7.05 23.69
N HIS A 88 17.87 6.76 22.64
CA HIS A 88 18.49 7.76 21.78
C HIS A 88 17.60 8.05 20.57
N PHE A 89 17.24 9.31 20.36
CA PHE A 89 16.39 9.74 19.25
C PHE A 89 17.24 10.21 18.07
N LEU A 90 16.96 9.69 16.88
CA LEU A 90 17.79 9.94 15.70
C LEU A 90 17.01 9.93 14.38
N TYR A 91 17.62 10.55 13.36
CA TYR A 91 17.22 10.41 11.97
C TYR A 91 18.24 9.58 11.18
N LEU A 92 17.73 8.65 10.38
CA LEU A 92 18.55 7.78 9.53
C LEU A 92 18.12 7.92 8.07
N SER A 93 18.99 8.48 7.24
CA SER A 93 18.71 8.76 5.83
C SER A 93 19.49 7.83 4.90
N TYR A 94 18.81 7.40 3.85
CA TYR A 94 19.28 6.52 2.80
C TYR A 94 18.97 7.09 1.42
N VAL A 95 19.81 6.77 0.44
CA VAL A 95 19.61 7.13 -0.97
C VAL A 95 19.73 5.91 -1.86
N CYS A 96 18.91 5.83 -2.90
CA CYS A 96 18.98 4.79 -3.91
C CYS A 96 20.38 4.74 -4.53
N SER A 97 21.04 3.58 -4.45
CA SER A 97 22.39 3.38 -4.96
C SER A 97 22.48 3.50 -6.49
N ASN A 98 21.37 3.32 -7.20
CA ASN A 98 21.34 3.37 -8.66
C ASN A 98 21.11 4.79 -9.20
N CYS A 99 19.94 5.40 -8.93
CA CYS A 99 19.62 6.71 -9.49
C CYS A 99 20.14 7.90 -8.68
N ARG A 100 20.46 7.69 -7.39
CA ARG A 100 20.87 8.74 -6.43
C ARG A 100 19.86 9.90 -6.26
N LYS A 101 18.61 9.72 -6.70
CA LYS A 101 17.55 10.74 -6.65
C LYS A 101 16.50 10.46 -5.57
N THR A 102 16.21 9.19 -5.32
CA THR A 102 15.22 8.81 -4.31
C THR A 102 15.91 8.68 -2.97
N GLU A 103 15.41 9.41 -1.98
CA GLU A 103 15.83 9.32 -0.59
C GLU A 103 14.74 8.67 0.27
N LYS A 104 15.14 8.07 1.38
CA LYS A 104 14.29 7.54 2.43
C LYS A 104 14.90 7.94 3.77
N THR A 105 14.13 8.64 4.61
CA THR A 105 14.57 9.05 5.94
C THR A 105 13.65 8.45 6.99
N PHE A 106 14.23 7.80 7.99
CA PHE A 106 13.54 7.23 9.13
C PHE A 106 13.74 8.11 10.37
N SER A 107 12.71 8.23 11.20
CA SER A 107 12.75 8.86 12.52
C SER A 107 12.62 7.77 13.59
N LEU A 108 13.65 7.57 14.40
CA LEU A 108 13.79 6.41 15.28
C LEU A 108 14.09 6.79 16.73
N ALA A 109 13.70 5.94 17.67
CA ALA A 109 14.28 5.87 19.01
C ALA A 109 14.92 4.49 19.20
N ALA A 110 16.20 4.45 19.55
CA ALA A 110 16.96 3.21 19.71
C ALA A 110 17.56 3.13 21.12
N GLN A 111 17.48 1.95 21.73
CA GLN A 111 18.10 1.62 23.01
C GLN A 111 18.69 0.22 22.89
N ARG A 112 19.97 0.04 23.22
CA ARG A 112 20.60 -1.30 23.18
C ARG A 112 20.36 -2.06 24.48
N ASP A 113 20.52 -3.38 24.43
CA ASP A 113 20.56 -4.17 25.66
C ASP A 113 21.94 -4.05 26.33
N VAL A 114 21.98 -4.37 27.63
CA VAL A 114 23.20 -4.28 28.44
C VAL A 114 24.26 -5.23 27.88
N LYS A 115 25.42 -4.67 27.50
CA LYS A 115 26.58 -5.40 26.94
C LYS A 115 26.27 -6.25 25.70
N ALA A 116 25.18 -5.98 24.99
CA ALA A 116 24.82 -6.71 23.78
C ALA A 116 24.76 -5.79 22.56
N ILE A 117 24.76 -6.41 21.37
CA ILE A 117 24.54 -5.71 20.11
C ILE A 117 23.05 -5.57 19.76
N SER A 118 22.19 -6.35 20.41
CA SER A 118 20.74 -6.30 20.30
C SER A 118 20.16 -5.09 21.05
N GLY A 119 18.87 -4.84 20.84
CA GLY A 119 18.15 -3.83 21.59
C GLY A 119 16.72 -3.66 21.14
N LYS A 120 16.16 -2.50 21.44
CA LYS A 120 14.82 -2.09 21.05
C LYS A 120 14.88 -0.87 20.15
N CYS A 121 14.05 -0.87 19.12
CA CYS A 121 13.90 0.28 18.23
C CYS A 121 12.42 0.61 18.05
N TYR A 122 12.10 1.91 18.16
CA TYR A 122 10.79 2.46 17.86
C TYR A 122 10.86 3.31 16.60
N LYS A 123 9.93 3.11 15.67
CA LYS A 123 9.83 3.90 14.44
C LYS A 123 8.72 4.96 14.59
N PHE A 124 9.08 6.23 14.72
CA PHE A 124 8.09 7.33 14.76
C PHE A 124 7.48 7.62 13.39
N GLY A 125 8.27 7.49 12.33
CA GLY A 125 7.86 7.88 11.00
C GLY A 125 8.95 7.66 9.97
N GLU A 126 8.56 7.77 8.70
CA GLU A 126 9.46 7.69 7.57
C GLU A 126 8.97 8.54 6.40
N LEU A 127 9.91 9.09 5.63
CA LEU A 127 9.66 9.94 4.48
C LEU A 127 10.50 9.46 3.28
N PRO A 128 9.92 9.10 2.12
CA PRO A 128 8.49 8.97 1.81
C PRO A 128 7.73 8.02 2.75
N GLU A 129 6.41 8.09 2.76
CA GLU A 129 5.55 7.28 3.64
C GLU A 129 5.80 5.76 3.50
N TYR A 130 5.49 5.01 4.56
CA TYR A 130 5.61 3.56 4.59
C TYR A 130 4.62 2.86 3.65
N GLY A 131 5.05 1.69 3.16
CA GLY A 131 4.28 0.80 2.30
C GLY A 131 4.56 1.00 0.81
N PRO A 132 4.06 0.07 -0.03
CA PRO A 132 4.29 0.14 -1.47
C PRO A 132 3.61 1.37 -2.08
N PRO A 133 4.20 1.94 -3.14
CA PRO A 133 3.63 3.08 -3.84
C PRO A 133 2.25 2.72 -4.39
N THR A 134 1.32 3.66 -4.31
CA THR A 134 -0.01 3.46 -4.88
C THR A 134 0.08 3.58 -6.40
N ALA A 135 -0.55 2.64 -7.13
CA ALA A 135 -0.55 2.64 -8.59
C ALA A 135 -1.06 3.98 -9.14
N ALA A 136 -0.30 4.59 -10.05
CA ALA A 136 -0.62 5.92 -10.60
C ALA A 136 -1.98 5.94 -11.31
N ARG A 137 -2.37 4.84 -11.97
CA ARG A 137 -3.68 4.68 -12.62
C ARG A 137 -4.82 4.67 -11.62
N LEU A 138 -4.64 4.02 -10.48
CA LEU A 138 -5.61 4.04 -9.39
C LEU A 138 -5.79 5.46 -8.86
N ILE A 139 -4.69 6.17 -8.57
CA ILE A 139 -4.73 7.58 -8.15
C ILE A 139 -5.46 8.46 -9.16
N LYS A 140 -5.23 8.23 -10.47
CA LYS A 140 -5.93 8.96 -11.53
C LYS A 140 -7.44 8.64 -11.57
N LEU A 141 -7.81 7.38 -11.35
CA LEU A 141 -9.21 6.93 -11.32
C LEU A 141 -9.97 7.60 -10.17
N ILE A 142 -9.39 7.65 -8.97
CA ILE A 142 -10.04 8.23 -7.77
C ILE A 142 -9.90 9.75 -7.64
N GLY A 143 -9.00 10.38 -8.41
CA GLY A 143 -8.82 11.82 -8.60
C GLY A 143 -9.11 12.71 -7.37
N PRO A 144 -10.35 13.22 -7.21
CA PRO A 144 -10.74 14.07 -6.08
C PRO A 144 -10.48 13.47 -4.70
N ASP A 145 -10.66 12.16 -4.53
CA ASP A 145 -10.57 11.48 -3.23
C ASP A 145 -9.19 10.85 -2.99
N ARG A 146 -8.16 11.31 -3.71
CA ARG A 146 -6.77 10.88 -3.53
C ARG A 146 -6.35 10.90 -2.07
N GLU A 147 -6.57 12.01 -1.37
CA GLU A 147 -6.15 12.16 0.02
C GLU A 147 -6.89 11.21 0.95
N LEU A 148 -8.18 10.96 0.68
CA LEU A 148 -9.00 10.05 1.45
C LEU A 148 -8.52 8.60 1.27
N PHE A 149 -8.18 8.21 0.04
CA PHE A 149 -7.59 6.92 -0.24
C PHE A 149 -6.22 6.75 0.41
N LEU A 150 -5.37 7.78 0.40
CA LEU A 150 -4.07 7.73 1.06
C LEU A 150 -4.20 7.62 2.59
N LYS A 151 -5.24 8.21 3.20
CA LYS A 151 -5.57 7.94 4.61
C LYS A 151 -5.90 6.47 4.83
N GLY A 152 -6.71 5.86 3.95
CA GLY A 152 -6.99 4.43 3.99
C GLY A 152 -5.72 3.57 3.88
N ARG A 153 -4.81 3.92 2.97
CA ARG A 153 -3.50 3.25 2.82
C ARG A 153 -2.65 3.35 4.08
N ARG A 154 -2.60 4.52 4.73
CA ARG A 154 -1.86 4.68 5.98
C ARG A 154 -2.45 3.82 7.10
N CYS A 155 -3.78 3.81 7.24
CA CYS A 155 -4.44 2.93 8.19
C CYS A 155 -4.13 1.46 7.91
N GLU A 156 -4.27 1.02 6.65
CA GLU A 156 -3.96 -0.37 6.24
C GLU A 156 -2.51 -0.73 6.59
N ASN A 157 -1.56 0.13 6.25
CA ASN A 157 -0.14 -0.13 6.50
C ASN A 157 0.21 -0.13 8.01
N GLN A 158 -0.59 0.52 8.86
CA GLN A 158 -0.43 0.52 10.32
C GLN A 158 -1.25 -0.57 11.02
N GLY A 159 -1.95 -1.42 10.26
CA GLY A 159 -2.82 -2.45 10.81
C GLY A 159 -4.12 -1.93 11.42
N LEU A 160 -4.54 -0.71 11.09
CA LEU A 160 -5.79 -0.08 11.55
C LEU A 160 -6.93 -0.41 10.57
N GLY A 161 -7.50 -1.61 10.69
CA GLY A 161 -8.43 -2.18 9.71
C GLY A 161 -9.77 -1.45 9.57
N ILE A 162 -10.42 -1.09 10.68
CA ILE A 162 -11.69 -0.35 10.65
C ILE A 162 -11.49 1.00 9.94
N GLY A 163 -10.40 1.70 10.27
CA GLY A 163 -10.05 2.97 9.64
C GLY A 163 -9.80 2.80 8.14
N ALA A 164 -9.00 1.81 7.75
CA ALA A 164 -8.70 1.51 6.36
C ALA A 164 -9.97 1.23 5.55
N PHE A 165 -10.84 0.36 6.08
CA PHE A 165 -12.10 0.00 5.44
C PHE A 165 -13.02 1.21 5.25
N VAL A 166 -13.22 2.02 6.30
CA VAL A 166 -14.10 3.20 6.22
C VAL A 166 -13.60 4.19 5.18
N TYR A 167 -12.29 4.45 5.13
CA TYR A 167 -11.73 5.35 4.12
C TYR A 167 -11.93 4.80 2.70
N TYR A 168 -11.64 3.53 2.46
CA TYR A 168 -11.85 2.93 1.14
C TYR A 168 -13.32 2.87 0.74
N ARG A 169 -14.21 2.56 1.68
CA ARG A 169 -15.66 2.61 1.44
C ARG A 169 -16.10 3.97 0.92
N ARG A 170 -15.70 5.05 1.61
CA ARG A 170 -16.05 6.42 1.19
C ARG A 170 -15.52 6.73 -0.20
N VAL A 171 -14.26 6.41 -0.49
CA VAL A 171 -13.67 6.61 -1.82
C VAL A 171 -14.47 5.89 -2.90
N VAL A 172 -14.85 4.63 -2.69
CA VAL A 172 -15.61 3.86 -3.69
C VAL A 172 -17.02 4.41 -3.88
N GLU A 173 -17.71 4.75 -2.79
CA GLU A 173 -19.07 5.29 -2.84
C GLU A 173 -19.09 6.69 -3.50
N GLU A 174 -18.16 7.58 -3.15
CA GLU A 174 -18.03 8.95 -3.68
C GLU A 174 -17.57 8.95 -5.14
N GLN A 175 -16.67 8.03 -5.53
CA GLN A 175 -16.18 7.91 -6.91
C GLN A 175 -17.02 7.00 -7.81
N LYS A 176 -18.17 6.49 -7.34
CA LYS A 176 -19.06 5.61 -8.12
C LYS A 176 -19.34 6.13 -9.53
N ASN A 177 -19.73 7.40 -9.65
CA ASN A 177 -20.07 8.01 -10.95
C ASN A 177 -18.87 8.04 -11.89
N ARG A 178 -17.68 8.36 -11.36
CA ARG A 178 -16.45 8.45 -12.14
C ARG A 178 -15.98 7.08 -12.61
N ILE A 179 -16.11 6.06 -11.76
CA ILE A 179 -15.82 4.67 -12.13
C ILE A 179 -16.78 4.21 -13.24
N LEU A 180 -18.08 4.46 -13.08
CA LEU A 180 -19.08 4.13 -14.10
C LEU A 180 -18.83 4.89 -15.42
N ASP A 181 -18.39 6.14 -15.37
CA ASP A 181 -18.02 6.89 -16.58
C ASP A 181 -16.86 6.25 -17.34
N GLU A 182 -15.82 5.80 -16.65
CA GLU A 182 -14.71 5.08 -17.30
C GLU A 182 -15.15 3.72 -17.86
N VAL A 183 -16.02 3.01 -17.15
CA VAL A 183 -16.62 1.76 -17.64
C VAL A 183 -17.47 2.01 -18.89
N ILE A 184 -18.33 3.03 -18.90
CA ILE A 184 -19.16 3.39 -20.07
C ILE A 184 -18.28 3.71 -21.28
N LYS A 185 -17.20 4.49 -21.09
CA LYS A 185 -16.24 4.77 -22.16
C LYS A 185 -15.65 3.49 -22.74
N VAL A 186 -15.26 2.54 -21.89
CA VAL A 186 -14.78 1.23 -22.35
C VAL A 186 -15.89 0.46 -23.06
N SER A 187 -17.10 0.40 -22.52
CA SER A 187 -18.25 -0.28 -23.13
C SER A 187 -18.60 0.25 -24.52
N GLN A 188 -18.65 1.57 -24.68
CA GLN A 188 -18.88 2.23 -25.97
C GLN A 188 -17.76 1.89 -26.96
N LYS A 189 -16.53 1.89 -26.46
CA LYS A 189 -15.33 1.63 -27.25
C LYS A 189 -15.26 0.19 -27.76
N VAL A 190 -15.57 -0.80 -26.92
CA VAL A 190 -15.57 -2.23 -27.31
C VAL A 190 -16.85 -2.67 -28.04
N GLY A 191 -17.77 -1.74 -28.34
CA GLY A 191 -19.02 -2.06 -29.03
C GLY A 191 -19.99 -2.90 -28.21
N ALA A 192 -20.06 -2.69 -26.88
CA ALA A 192 -21.02 -3.36 -26.03
C ALA A 192 -22.47 -3.07 -26.47
N PRO A 193 -23.43 -3.97 -26.23
CA PRO A 193 -24.83 -3.78 -26.61
C PRO A 193 -25.40 -2.46 -26.08
N ALA A 194 -26.21 -1.77 -26.89
CA ALA A 194 -26.79 -0.48 -26.52
C ALA A 194 -27.61 -0.56 -25.21
N GLU A 195 -28.29 -1.69 -24.97
CA GLU A 195 -29.02 -1.93 -23.73
C GLU A 195 -28.08 -1.99 -22.51
N ALA A 196 -26.92 -2.62 -22.62
CA ALA A 196 -25.92 -2.64 -21.53
C ALA A 196 -25.39 -1.24 -21.21
N ILE A 197 -25.16 -0.41 -22.25
CA ILE A 197 -24.72 0.98 -22.08
C ILE A 197 -25.82 1.79 -21.36
N LYS A 198 -27.08 1.66 -21.77
CA LYS A 198 -28.21 2.31 -21.09
C LYS A 198 -28.31 1.89 -19.62
N THR A 199 -28.10 0.61 -19.31
CA THR A 199 -28.08 0.12 -17.92
C THR A 199 -26.99 0.81 -17.09
N LEU A 200 -25.78 0.97 -17.64
CA LEU A 200 -24.69 1.67 -16.97
C LEU A 200 -24.99 3.17 -16.76
N GLU A 201 -25.57 3.83 -17.77
CA GLU A 201 -25.99 5.23 -17.69
C GLU A 201 -27.10 5.43 -16.63
N ALA A 202 -28.07 4.52 -16.55
CA ALA A 202 -29.10 4.55 -15.52
C ALA A 202 -28.52 4.38 -14.11
N ALA A 203 -27.56 3.46 -13.94
CA ALA A 203 -26.89 3.23 -12.66
C ALA A 203 -26.06 4.45 -12.18
N LYS A 204 -25.55 5.27 -13.11
CA LYS A 204 -24.86 6.51 -12.76
C LYS A 204 -25.78 7.52 -12.09
N VAL A 205 -27.02 7.63 -12.56
CA VAL A 205 -28.01 8.61 -12.03
C VAL A 205 -28.63 8.15 -10.71
N GLU A 206 -28.69 6.84 -10.47
CA GLU A 206 -29.18 6.28 -9.21
C GLU A 206 -28.36 6.80 -8.02
N THR A 207 -29.01 7.38 -7.02
CA THR A 207 -28.34 8.00 -5.87
C THR A 207 -27.90 6.97 -4.83
N GLN A 208 -28.64 5.86 -4.71
CA GLN A 208 -28.30 4.79 -3.78
C GLN A 208 -27.24 3.86 -4.41
N PHE A 209 -26.01 3.92 -3.89
CA PHE A 209 -24.88 3.09 -4.36
C PHE A 209 -25.23 1.61 -4.52
N SER A 210 -25.92 1.03 -3.53
CA SER A 210 -26.32 -0.38 -3.57
C SER A 210 -27.28 -0.73 -4.71
N LYS A 211 -28.23 0.17 -5.02
CA LYS A 211 -29.16 -0.03 -6.14
C LYS A 211 -28.45 0.13 -7.47
N ALA A 212 -27.57 1.12 -7.58
CA ALA A 212 -26.79 1.36 -8.78
C ALA A 212 -25.97 0.12 -9.16
N LEU A 213 -25.31 -0.51 -8.19
CA LEU A 213 -24.44 -1.65 -8.45
C LEU A 213 -25.17 -2.98 -8.63
N ALA A 214 -26.36 -3.14 -8.06
CA ALA A 214 -27.20 -4.31 -8.32
C ALA A 214 -27.63 -4.40 -9.79
N ASN A 215 -27.89 -3.25 -10.42
CA ASN A 215 -28.41 -3.19 -11.79
C ASN A 215 -27.34 -3.41 -12.87
N VAL A 216 -26.05 -3.24 -12.56
CA VAL A 216 -24.96 -3.30 -13.56
C VAL A 216 -24.26 -4.66 -13.63
N LYS A 217 -24.77 -5.68 -12.93
CA LYS A 217 -24.13 -6.99 -12.82
C LYS A 217 -23.75 -7.58 -14.18
N ASP A 218 -24.66 -7.52 -15.14
CA ASP A 218 -24.53 -8.12 -16.48
C ASP A 218 -24.13 -7.11 -17.56
N ALA A 219 -23.96 -5.83 -17.20
CA ALA A 219 -23.68 -4.74 -18.13
C ALA A 219 -22.18 -4.44 -18.32
N ILE A 220 -21.31 -5.06 -17.51
CA ILE A 220 -19.86 -4.85 -17.58
C ILE A 220 -19.24 -5.66 -18.74
N PRO A 221 -18.42 -5.04 -19.61
CA PRO A 221 -17.73 -5.75 -20.68
C PRO A 221 -16.79 -6.83 -20.16
N GLN A 222 -16.67 -7.94 -20.91
CA GLN A 222 -15.80 -9.06 -20.57
C GLN A 222 -14.34 -8.65 -20.28
N ALA A 223 -13.83 -7.64 -21.00
CA ALA A 223 -12.48 -7.11 -20.82
C ALA A 223 -12.21 -6.55 -19.41
N LEU A 224 -13.26 -6.14 -18.69
CA LEU A 224 -13.16 -5.55 -17.36
C LEU A 224 -13.45 -6.56 -16.23
N LEU A 225 -13.86 -7.79 -16.55
CA LEU A 225 -14.10 -8.81 -15.53
C LEU A 225 -12.77 -9.32 -14.95
N ILE A 226 -12.75 -9.58 -13.64
CA ILE A 226 -11.60 -10.17 -12.93
C ILE A 226 -11.92 -11.64 -12.69
N ASN A 227 -11.22 -12.55 -13.37
CA ASN A 227 -11.49 -13.99 -13.34
C ASN A 227 -12.97 -14.33 -13.61
N GLY A 228 -13.62 -13.59 -14.51
CA GLY A 228 -15.04 -13.75 -14.84
C GLY A 228 -16.02 -13.08 -13.86
N HIS A 229 -15.53 -12.44 -12.80
CA HIS A 229 -16.36 -11.72 -11.84
C HIS A 229 -16.42 -10.21 -12.13
N ASN A 230 -17.58 -9.61 -11.91
CA ASN A 230 -17.79 -8.17 -12.00
C ASN A 230 -17.15 -7.46 -10.79
N PRO A 231 -16.11 -6.63 -10.99
CA PRO A 231 -15.41 -5.96 -9.89
C PRO A 231 -16.30 -4.99 -9.10
N LEU A 232 -17.29 -4.36 -9.74
CA LEU A 232 -18.21 -3.47 -9.04
C LEU A 232 -19.13 -4.24 -8.10
N THR A 233 -19.59 -5.42 -8.51
CA THR A 233 -20.39 -6.30 -7.64
C THR A 233 -19.56 -6.80 -6.46
N LEU A 234 -18.29 -7.16 -6.67
CA LEU A 234 -17.38 -7.56 -5.58
C LEU A 234 -17.19 -6.44 -4.55
N LEU A 235 -16.94 -5.21 -5.03
CA LEU A 235 -16.83 -4.03 -4.18
C LEU A 235 -18.15 -3.75 -3.45
N HIS A 236 -19.29 -3.84 -4.14
CA HIS A 236 -20.61 -3.68 -3.52
C HIS A 236 -20.85 -4.65 -2.38
N SER A 237 -20.57 -5.93 -2.59
CA SER A 237 -20.72 -6.96 -1.56
C SER A 237 -19.82 -6.68 -0.36
N ALA A 238 -18.55 -6.34 -0.59
CA ALA A 238 -17.61 -6.03 0.49
C ALA A 238 -18.01 -4.80 1.31
N LEU A 239 -18.59 -3.78 0.67
CA LEU A 239 -18.95 -2.51 1.32
C LEU A 239 -20.33 -2.52 1.99
N SER A 240 -21.21 -3.42 1.58
CA SER A 240 -22.56 -3.54 2.14
C SER A 240 -22.59 -4.25 3.49
N ASP A 241 -21.52 -4.99 3.79
CA ASP A 241 -21.35 -5.64 5.09
C ASP A 241 -21.18 -4.60 6.21
N GLY A 242 -21.98 -4.72 7.27
CA GLY A 242 -21.92 -3.84 8.43
C GLY A 242 -20.65 -4.03 9.26
N LEU A 243 -20.09 -2.94 9.76
CA LEU A 243 -18.87 -2.92 10.59
C LEU A 243 -19.11 -3.31 12.05
N HIS A 244 -20.34 -3.26 12.53
CA HIS A 244 -20.67 -3.25 13.97
C HIS A 244 -20.30 -4.52 14.76
N LEU A 245 -19.93 -5.60 14.08
CA LEU A 245 -19.62 -6.91 14.69
C LEU A 245 -18.32 -7.52 14.15
N ARG A 246 -17.50 -6.75 13.43
CA ARG A 246 -16.26 -7.27 12.82
C ARG A 246 -15.06 -6.82 13.63
N SER A 247 -14.07 -7.71 13.77
CA SER A 247 -12.79 -7.36 14.39
C SER A 247 -12.00 -6.41 13.48
N ASP A 248 -11.00 -5.74 14.05
CA ASP A 248 -10.16 -4.83 13.27
C ASP A 248 -9.34 -5.60 12.21
N GLU A 249 -8.86 -6.79 12.53
CA GLU A 249 -8.11 -7.68 11.64
C GLU A 249 -8.96 -8.10 10.43
N HIS A 250 -10.22 -8.47 10.67
CA HIS A 250 -11.14 -8.80 9.58
C HIS A 250 -11.42 -7.58 8.69
N CYS A 251 -11.55 -6.40 9.28
CA CYS A 251 -11.71 -5.17 8.51
C CYS A 251 -10.45 -4.85 7.68
N LEU A 252 -9.26 -5.15 8.21
CA LEU A 252 -7.98 -4.97 7.51
C LEU A 252 -7.88 -5.89 6.28
N GLU A 253 -8.26 -7.16 6.42
CA GLU A 253 -8.28 -8.12 5.31
C GLU A 253 -9.22 -7.67 4.17
N ILE A 254 -10.43 -7.22 4.53
CA ILE A 254 -11.38 -6.69 3.55
C ILE A 254 -10.86 -5.40 2.92
N ALA A 255 -10.30 -4.48 3.71
CA ALA A 255 -9.73 -3.24 3.19
C ALA A 255 -8.62 -3.49 2.17
N SER A 256 -7.72 -4.44 2.47
CA SER A 256 -6.66 -4.87 1.54
C SER A 256 -7.26 -5.45 0.25
N SER A 257 -8.29 -6.29 0.37
CA SER A 257 -9.00 -6.87 -0.78
C SER A 257 -9.65 -5.79 -1.65
N ILE A 258 -10.33 -4.81 -1.06
CA ILE A 258 -10.93 -3.66 -1.77
C ILE A 258 -9.86 -2.91 -2.56
N ARG A 259 -8.72 -2.59 -1.93
CA ARG A 259 -7.61 -1.90 -2.60
C ARG A 259 -7.09 -2.69 -3.79
N VAL A 260 -6.90 -4.00 -3.66
CA VAL A 260 -6.39 -4.86 -4.74
C VAL A 260 -7.36 -4.88 -5.92
N ILE A 261 -8.66 -5.06 -5.66
CA ILE A 261 -9.69 -5.04 -6.71
C ILE A 261 -9.76 -3.68 -7.41
N LEU A 262 -9.67 -2.57 -6.66
CA LEU A 262 -9.65 -1.23 -7.25
C LEU A 262 -8.41 -0.99 -8.13
N ALA A 263 -7.23 -1.45 -7.68
CA ALA A 263 -6.00 -1.33 -8.45
C ALA A 263 -6.11 -2.12 -9.76
N GLU A 264 -6.57 -3.37 -9.71
CA GLU A 264 -6.76 -4.22 -10.88
C GLU A 264 -7.81 -3.65 -11.86
N LEU A 265 -8.94 -3.17 -11.35
CA LEU A 265 -9.94 -2.48 -12.18
C LEU A 265 -9.35 -1.27 -12.88
N SER A 266 -8.56 -0.44 -12.18
CA SER A 266 -7.92 0.74 -12.77
C SER A 266 -6.91 0.37 -13.87
N GLU A 267 -6.22 -0.75 -13.73
CA GLU A 267 -5.28 -1.27 -14.73
C GLU A 267 -6.03 -1.72 -15.98
N ARG A 268 -7.09 -2.53 -15.81
CA ARG A 268 -7.94 -3.03 -16.91
C ARG A 268 -8.64 -1.93 -17.68
N LEU A 269 -9.19 -0.93 -16.99
CA LEU A 269 -9.81 0.25 -17.63
C LEU A 269 -8.79 0.95 -18.54
N ALA A 270 -7.59 1.21 -18.02
CA ALA A 270 -6.55 1.86 -18.80
C ALA A 270 -6.06 1.01 -19.98
N GLN A 271 -5.92 -0.30 -19.79
CA GLN A 271 -5.50 -1.23 -20.84
C GLN A 271 -6.52 -1.32 -21.97
N ALA A 272 -7.81 -1.50 -21.65
CA ALA A 272 -8.90 -1.52 -22.63
C ALA A 272 -9.01 -0.20 -23.42
N LEU A 273 -8.72 0.94 -22.78
CA LEU A 273 -8.66 2.23 -23.45
C LEU A 273 -7.41 2.42 -24.32
N LYS A 274 -6.26 1.79 -23.99
CA LYS A 274 -5.00 1.94 -24.73
C LYS A 274 -4.92 1.02 -25.95
N ASP A 275 -5.26 -0.26 -25.78
CA ASP A 275 -4.99 -1.31 -26.77
C ASP A 275 -5.66 -1.05 -28.11
N GLU A 276 -6.86 -0.49 -28.11
CA GLU A 276 -7.55 -0.19 -29.36
C GLU A 276 -7.06 1.09 -30.05
N ALA A 277 -6.44 2.03 -29.33
CA ALA A 277 -5.89 3.22 -29.99
C ALA A 277 -4.66 2.85 -30.83
N GLU A 278 -3.82 1.97 -30.30
CA GLU A 278 -2.69 1.39 -31.04
C GLU A 278 -3.18 0.43 -32.14
N LEU A 279 -4.18 -0.41 -31.86
CA LEU A 279 -4.77 -1.32 -32.84
C LEU A 279 -5.46 -0.56 -33.99
N ASN A 280 -6.32 0.41 -33.72
CA ASN A 280 -6.99 1.21 -34.75
C ASN A 280 -5.98 1.99 -35.58
N LYS A 281 -4.92 2.52 -34.96
CA LYS A 281 -3.82 3.16 -35.68
C LYS A 281 -3.07 2.18 -36.58
N ALA A 282 -2.85 0.93 -36.14
CA ALA A 282 -2.24 -0.12 -36.94
C ALA A 282 -3.16 -0.56 -38.10
N LEU A 283 -4.46 -0.77 -37.82
CA LEU A 283 -5.49 -1.13 -38.80
C LEU A 283 -5.65 -0.05 -39.87
N SER A 284 -5.77 1.22 -39.49
CA SER A 284 -5.86 2.33 -40.44
C SER A 284 -4.62 2.41 -41.34
N ARG A 285 -3.41 2.16 -40.81
CA ARG A 285 -2.18 2.11 -41.62
C ARG A 285 -2.18 0.95 -42.62
N LEU A 286 -2.73 -0.20 -42.26
CA LEU A 286 -2.82 -1.37 -43.14
C LEU A 286 -3.94 -1.22 -44.18
N MET A 287 -5.06 -0.61 -43.81
CA MET A 287 -6.19 -0.36 -44.73
C MET A 287 -5.92 0.78 -45.72
N ALA A 288 -5.09 1.77 -45.36
CA ALA A 288 -4.66 2.85 -46.26
C ALA A 288 -3.61 2.42 -47.31
N LYS A 289 -3.16 1.16 -47.27
CA LYS A 289 -2.26 0.57 -48.28
C LYS A 289 -2.99 -0.15 -49.43
N LYS A 290 -4.32 0.02 -49.54
CA LYS A 290 -5.10 -0.41 -50.71
C LYS A 290 -5.23 0.72 -51.72
#